data_AF-A0A845QBR3-F1
#
_entry.id   AF-A0A845QBR3-F1
#
_cell.length_a   1.000
_cell.length_b   1.000
_cell.length_c   1.000
_cell.angle_alpha   90.00
_cell.angle_beta   90.00
_cell.angle_gamma   90.00
#
_symmetry.space_group_name_H-M   'P 1'
#
loop_
_entity.id
_entity.type
_entity.pdbx_description
1 polymer ?
#
loop_
_entity_poly.entity_id
_entity_poly.type
_entity_poly.pdbx_seq_one_letter_code
_entity_poly.pdbx_strand_id
1 'polypeptide(L)'
;MTEKPPTIHTETAAAVTHEAGGSTEAQAVHAARTLIAQYGEDAQVIAMMRVSELGFAGDMDGYAFWEMVLAAIEVLTDPATAKYDA
;
A
#
# COMPACT_ATOMS: atom_id res chain seq x y z
N MET A 1 6.98 56.56 -5.19
CA MET A 1 7.34 55.22 -4.70
C MET A 1 6.19 54.75 -3.84
N THR A 2 5.30 53.93 -4.40
CA THR A 2 4.02 53.58 -3.80
C THR A 2 4.20 52.42 -2.82
N GLU A 3 4.02 52.68 -1.54
CA GLU A 3 3.94 51.65 -0.51
C GLU A 3 2.57 50.95 -0.57
N LYS A 4 2.58 49.62 -0.56
CA LYS A 4 1.47 48.79 -0.08
C LYS A 4 2.06 47.45 0.40
N PRO A 5 2.06 47.15 1.71
CA PRO A 5 2.34 45.80 2.18
C PRO A 5 1.03 45.00 2.14
N PRO A 6 1.07 43.77 1.62
CA PRO A 6 0.26 42.72 2.24
C PRO A 6 0.95 41.35 2.12
N THR A 7 0.73 40.32 2.91
CA THR A 7 -0.03 40.06 4.13
C THR A 7 0.57 38.73 4.58
N ILE A 8 0.99 38.61 5.84
CA ILE A 8 1.33 37.31 6.40
C ILE A 8 0.00 36.57 6.60
N HIS A 9 -0.26 35.57 5.75
CA HIS A 9 -1.22 34.54 6.09
C HIS A 9 -0.50 33.52 6.97
N THR A 10 -0.60 33.71 8.28
CA THR A 10 -0.59 32.59 9.21
C THR A 10 -1.88 31.82 8.99
N GLU A 11 -1.81 30.66 8.35
CA GLU A 11 -2.84 29.65 8.52
C GLU A 11 -2.24 28.47 9.27
N THR A 12 -2.46 28.53 10.58
CA THR A 12 -2.44 27.39 11.49
C THR A 12 -3.46 26.36 11.03
N ALA A 13 -3.01 25.10 11.01
CA ALA A 13 -3.78 23.87 11.14
C ALA A 13 -4.81 23.54 10.03
N ALA A 14 -4.50 22.49 9.27
CA ALA A 14 -5.52 21.53 8.85
C ALA A 14 -4.92 20.13 8.70
N ALA A 15 -5.21 19.29 9.69
CA ALA A 15 -5.50 17.87 9.52
C ALA A 15 -4.41 16.97 8.92
N VAL A 16 -3.54 16.46 9.82
CA VAL A 16 -3.27 15.02 9.82
C VAL A 16 -4.60 14.33 10.13
N THR A 17 -5.41 14.08 9.10
CA THR A 17 -6.54 13.15 9.19
C THR A 17 -6.00 11.77 8.87
N HIS A 18 -5.78 11.00 9.94
CA HIS A 18 -5.73 9.54 9.90
C HIS A 18 -7.08 9.00 9.38
N GLU A 19 -7.19 8.84 8.06
CA GLU A 19 -8.28 8.12 7.38
C GLU A 19 -7.67 7.22 6.26
N ALA A 20 -6.42 6.76 6.44
CA ALA A 20 -5.64 6.08 5.39
C ALA A 20 -5.78 4.54 5.39
N GLY A 21 -6.43 3.94 6.39
CA GLY A 21 -6.50 2.47 6.53
C GLY A 21 -7.16 1.78 5.33
N GLY A 22 -8.30 2.31 4.85
CA GLY A 22 -9.02 1.72 3.72
C GLY A 22 -8.36 1.94 2.34
N SER A 23 -7.49 2.94 2.21
CA SER A 23 -6.83 3.22 0.92
C SER A 23 -5.63 2.29 0.70
N THR A 24 -4.86 2.01 1.75
CA THR A 24 -3.65 1.18 1.66
C THR A 24 -3.98 -0.29 1.44
N GLU A 25 -4.99 -0.82 2.14
CA GLU A 25 -5.45 -2.20 1.96
C GLU A 25 -6.01 -2.42 0.55
N ALA A 26 -6.83 -1.50 0.03
CA ALA A 26 -7.35 -1.57 -1.33
C ALA A 26 -6.22 -1.51 -2.38
N GLN A 27 -5.20 -0.69 -2.15
CA GLN A 27 -4.00 -0.63 -3.00
C GLN A 27 -3.20 -1.95 -2.93
N ALA A 28 -3.07 -2.55 -1.75
CA ALA A 28 -2.38 -3.82 -1.58
C ALA A 28 -3.09 -4.96 -2.33
N VAL A 29 -4.42 -5.03 -2.25
CA VAL A 29 -5.24 -5.99 -3.01
C VAL A 29 -5.11 -5.75 -4.53
N HIS A 30 -5.07 -4.50 -4.97
CA HIS A 30 -4.87 -4.19 -6.39
C HIS A 30 -3.48 -4.62 -6.88
N ALA A 31 -2.42 -4.37 -6.10
CA ALA A 31 -1.07 -4.83 -6.39
C ALA A 31 -0.99 -6.37 -6.40
N ALA A 32 -1.62 -7.04 -5.44
CA ALA A 32 -1.71 -8.51 -5.39
C ALA A 32 -2.35 -9.09 -6.66
N ARG A 33 -3.51 -8.56 -7.08
CA ARG A 33 -4.17 -8.97 -8.32
C ARG A 33 -3.29 -8.76 -9.55
N THR A 34 -2.57 -7.65 -9.59
CA THR A 34 -1.64 -7.34 -10.68
C THR A 34 -0.49 -8.34 -10.74
N LEU A 35 0.11 -8.68 -9.59
CA LEU A 35 1.17 -9.69 -9.49
C LEU A 35 0.67 -11.07 -9.91
N ILE A 36 -0.50 -11.49 -9.43
CA ILE A 36 -1.11 -12.78 -9.82
C ILE A 36 -1.37 -12.82 -11.33
N ALA A 37 -1.88 -11.73 -11.92
CA ALA A 37 -2.14 -11.67 -13.35
C ALA A 37 -0.86 -11.73 -14.21
N GLN A 38 0.26 -11.20 -13.71
CA GLN A 38 1.53 -11.15 -14.45
C GLN A 38 2.39 -12.39 -14.24
N TYR A 39 2.39 -12.94 -13.03
CA TYR A 39 3.35 -13.96 -12.59
C TYR A 39 2.69 -15.27 -12.15
N GLY A 40 1.35 -15.33 -12.05
CA GLY A 40 0.64 -16.54 -11.65
C GLY A 40 1.09 -17.06 -10.28
N GLU A 41 1.55 -18.31 -10.25
CA GLU A 41 2.04 -18.99 -9.04
C GLU A 41 3.28 -18.31 -8.43
N ASP A 42 4.08 -17.60 -9.23
CA ASP A 42 5.28 -16.92 -8.75
C ASP A 42 4.99 -15.59 -8.04
N ALA A 43 3.75 -15.09 -8.10
CA ALA A 43 3.38 -13.79 -7.51
C ALA A 43 3.75 -13.67 -6.03
N GLN A 44 3.57 -14.75 -5.25
CA GLN A 44 3.90 -14.78 -3.83
C GLN A 44 5.41 -14.69 -3.59
N VAL A 45 6.22 -15.35 -4.42
CA VAL A 45 7.69 -15.29 -4.34
C VAL A 45 8.17 -13.87 -4.64
N ILE A 46 7.62 -13.23 -5.67
CA ILE A 46 7.97 -11.85 -6.02
C ILE A 46 7.62 -10.89 -4.88
N ALA A 47 6.43 -11.00 -4.28
CA ALA A 47 6.05 -10.18 -3.14
C ALA A 47 6.98 -10.39 -1.93
N MET A 48 7.32 -11.65 -1.62
CA MET A 48 8.24 -12.00 -0.53
C MET A 48 9.65 -11.41 -0.73
N MET A 49 10.15 -11.41 -1.97
CA MET A 49 11.42 -10.78 -2.30
C MET A 49 11.39 -9.28 -2.02
N ARG A 50 10.28 -8.60 -2.34
CA ARG A 50 10.12 -7.16 -2.08
C ARG A 50 10.04 -6.85 -0.59
N VAL A 51 9.31 -7.65 0.19
CA VAL A 51 9.31 -7.56 1.65
C VAL A 51 10.73 -7.67 2.19
N SER A 52 11.48 -8.68 1.76
CA SER A 52 12.85 -8.92 2.23
C SER A 52 13.81 -7.79 1.86
N GLU A 53 13.71 -7.28 0.63
CA GLU A 53 14.50 -6.14 0.14
C GLU A 53 14.26 -4.89 0.97
N LEU A 54 12.99 -4.57 1.26
CA LEU A 54 12.60 -3.38 2.01
C LEU A 54 12.97 -3.49 3.49
N GLY A 55 12.82 -4.68 4.08
CA GLY A 55 13.28 -4.96 5.44
C GLY A 55 14.80 -4.80 5.59
N PHE A 56 15.58 -5.25 4.59
CA PHE A 56 17.03 -5.05 4.58
C PHE A 56 17.41 -3.57 4.38
N ALA A 57 16.67 -2.85 3.54
CA ALA A 57 16.87 -1.41 3.31
C ALA A 57 16.44 -0.54 4.50
N GLY A 58 15.68 -1.10 5.45
CA GLY A 58 15.11 -0.36 6.59
C GLY A 58 13.88 0.48 6.24
N ASP A 59 13.29 0.31 5.06
CA ASP A 59 12.04 0.96 4.67
C ASP A 59 10.85 0.21 5.25
N MET A 60 10.49 0.56 6.50
CA MET A 60 9.46 -0.13 7.25
C MET A 60 8.03 0.16 6.75
N ASP A 61 7.81 1.33 6.15
CA ASP A 61 6.51 1.68 5.56
C ASP A 61 6.27 0.87 4.28
N GLY A 62 7.29 0.78 3.42
CA GLY A 62 7.28 -0.09 2.27
C GLY A 62 7.15 -1.57 2.67
N TYR A 63 7.92 -2.01 3.67
CA TYR A 63 7.83 -3.37 4.21
C TYR A 63 6.40 -3.70 4.64
N ALA A 64 5.75 -2.84 5.43
CA ALA A 64 4.39 -3.06 5.91
C ALA A 64 3.37 -3.13 4.75
N PHE A 65 3.51 -2.28 3.74
CA PHE A 65 2.66 -2.34 2.55
C PHE A 65 2.82 -3.67 1.80
N TRP A 66 4.06 -4.12 1.58
CA TRP A 66 4.32 -5.36 0.83
C TRP A 66 3.94 -6.62 1.62
N GLU A 67 3.97 -6.58 2.95
CA GLU A 67 3.38 -7.62 3.80
C GLU A 67 1.86 -7.70 3.60
N MET A 68 1.15 -6.57 3.48
CA MET A 68 -0.29 -6.57 3.15
C MET A 68 -0.54 -7.15 1.75
N VAL A 69 0.32 -6.85 0.77
CA VAL A 69 0.23 -7.44 -0.58
C VAL A 69 0.41 -8.95 -0.51
N LEU A 70 1.39 -9.43 0.25
CA LEU A 70 1.67 -10.85 0.42
C LEU A 70 0.47 -11.60 1.04
N ALA A 71 -0.11 -11.04 2.10
CA ALA A 71 -1.32 -11.57 2.72
C ALA A 71 -2.51 -11.57 1.77
N ALA A 72 -2.68 -10.52 0.96
CA ALA A 72 -3.72 -10.45 -0.05
C ALA A 72 -3.56 -11.52 -1.15
N ILE A 73 -2.33 -11.82 -1.58
CA ILE A 73 -2.05 -12.90 -2.53
C ILE A 73 -2.44 -14.25 -1.94
N GLU A 74 -2.07 -14.53 -0.69
CA GLU A 74 -2.42 -15.77 -0.01
C GLU A 74 -3.94 -15.98 0.01
N VAL A 75 -4.70 -14.96 0.40
CA VAL A 75 -6.18 -15.03 0.42
C VAL A 75 -6.78 -15.24 -0.98
N LEU A 76 -6.28 -14.53 -1.99
CA LEU A 76 -6.82 -14.57 -3.36
C LEU A 76 -6.49 -15.87 -4.10
N THR A 77 -5.44 -16.56 -3.70
CA THR A 77 -4.95 -17.79 -4.34
C THR A 77 -5.28 -19.05 -3.55
N ASP A 78 -5.71 -18.91 -2.29
CA ASP A 78 -6.10 -20.04 -1.46
C ASP A 78 -7.30 -20.79 -2.08
N PRO A 79 -7.14 -22.06 -2.49
CA PRO A 79 -8.24 -22.84 -3.04
C PRO A 79 -9.39 -23.08 -2.05
N ALA A 80 -9.18 -22.87 -0.74
CA ALA A 80 -10.23 -22.95 0.26
C ALA A 80 -11.18 -21.73 0.23
N THR A 81 -10.69 -20.53 -0.11
CA THR A 81 -11.54 -19.33 -0.26
C THR A 81 -12.40 -19.44 -1.52
N ALA A 82 -11.87 -20.02 -2.59
CA ALA A 82 -12.59 -20.27 -3.85
C ALA A 82 -13.82 -21.20 -3.72
N LYS A 83 -13.90 -22.02 -2.67
CA LYS A 83 -15.04 -22.94 -2.43
C LYS A 83 -16.27 -22.26 -1.82
N TYR A 84 -16.15 -21.04 -1.30
CA TYR A 84 -17.25 -20.31 -0.66
C TYR A 84 -17.87 -19.22 -1.56
N ASP A 85 -17.29 -18.99 -2.74
CA ASP A 85 -17.77 -18.02 -3.75
C ASP A 85 -18.61 -18.65 -4.88
N ALA A 86 -18.95 -19.95 -4.79
CA ALA A 86 -19.77 -20.71 -5.75
C ALA A 86 -21.11 -21.14 -5.16
#